data_AF-I2K9U0-F1
#
_entry.id   AF-I2K9U0-F1
#
_cell.length_a   1.000
_cell.length_b   1.000
_cell.length_c   1.000
_cell.angle_alpha   90.00
_cell.angle_beta   90.00
_cell.angle_gamma   90.00
#
_symmetry.space_group_name_H-M   'P 1'
#
loop_
_entity.id
_entity.type
_entity.pdbx_description
1 polymer ?
#
loop_
_entity_poly.entity_id
_entity_poly.type
_entity_poly.pdbx_seq_one_letter_code
_entity_poly.pdbx_strand_id
1 'polypeptide(L)'
;MKQIKKYFYMFLTIFILLNVVVYTNVYTRYVSHAPMNLKEARTDLVNATMFHVYYTFFVKTVRIDFLNPILYPLKAPRDHFYHKGINKIPDNEAERAIWFDMFEVRPYNFSVRARYGSMARIYGKEVSKNFIDKVYENIKLLSLYELSDKNTPDISEDILEVYIDLIHLYIYDFHLHPKGFLFNKENMEKVSTDFNLYQRFENIYKWQNSLVEHYAKEHKNQYKRVLDPNKGWYSPYRNLIDNKFILSSFILFYKVNNKLFDCAKDKKYLVDQEEGIRKYKKLLKAHSKKSKQKQVTSRMVSYLIMPNSLDTKNSHLNFENTLGLTVTCNDSNQNQISTQNKLLKNTQAPIRDKQIHSYSTEYRGLRVGSSTLSDVVNVLGEIIAKINNSNNVNYRFDKVDVTIQDATGHINTIIIYDEDYVDVNGYKIGTSYDVISKDLNVEGTHQVLIERSNGVIYWFKNQRVSRIVYAAQL
;
A
#
# COMPACT_ATOMS: atom_id res chain seq x y z
N MET A 1 -4.88 -11.23 54.59
CA MET A 1 -5.78 -11.90 53.59
C MET A 1 -7.14 -11.21 53.42
N LYS A 2 -7.91 -10.88 54.48
CA LYS A 2 -9.21 -10.18 54.36
C LYS A 2 -9.12 -8.81 53.66
N GLN A 3 -8.08 -8.02 53.95
CA GLN A 3 -7.86 -6.71 53.30
C GLN A 3 -7.57 -6.85 51.80
N ILE A 4 -6.73 -7.81 51.39
CA ILE A 4 -6.44 -8.08 49.96
C ILE A 4 -7.72 -8.45 49.21
N LYS A 5 -8.57 -9.32 49.79
CA LYS A 5 -9.88 -9.65 49.20
C LYS A 5 -10.77 -8.40 49.05
N LYS A 6 -10.83 -7.55 50.08
CA LYS A 6 -11.58 -6.28 50.03
C LYS A 6 -11.11 -5.36 48.89
N TYR A 7 -9.79 -5.16 48.75
CA TYR A 7 -9.24 -4.34 47.67
C TYR A 7 -9.49 -4.96 46.30
N PHE A 8 -9.36 -6.28 46.16
CA PHE A 8 -9.65 -6.98 44.91
C PHE A 8 -11.12 -6.83 44.50
N TYR A 9 -12.07 -7.03 45.43
CA TYR A 9 -13.49 -6.82 45.14
C TYR A 9 -13.80 -5.37 44.79
N MET A 10 -13.22 -4.41 45.52
CA MET A 10 -13.38 -2.99 45.21
C MET A 10 -12.88 -2.66 43.81
N PHE A 11 -11.69 -3.15 43.45
CA PHE A 11 -11.13 -3.00 42.10
C PHE A 11 -12.04 -3.64 41.04
N LEU A 12 -12.52 -4.87 41.27
CA LEU A 12 -13.39 -5.57 40.33
C LEU A 12 -14.71 -4.82 40.12
N THR A 13 -15.34 -4.34 41.19
CA THR A 13 -16.57 -3.54 41.10
C THR A 13 -16.35 -2.25 40.31
N ILE A 14 -15.28 -1.52 40.61
CA ILE A 14 -14.92 -0.29 39.87
C ILE A 14 -14.67 -0.61 38.40
N PHE A 15 -13.95 -1.70 38.11
CA PHE A 15 -13.66 -2.15 36.75
C PHE A 15 -14.93 -2.49 35.97
N ILE A 16 -15.87 -3.21 36.58
CA ILE A 16 -17.16 -3.54 35.96
C ILE A 16 -17.96 -2.26 35.69
N LEU A 17 -18.09 -1.37 36.67
CA LEU A 17 -18.82 -0.11 36.52
C LEU A 17 -18.23 0.76 35.40
N LEU A 18 -16.90 0.86 35.34
CA LEU A 18 -16.22 1.60 34.27
C LEU A 18 -16.54 1.00 32.89
N ASN A 19 -16.50 -0.33 32.74
CA ASN A 19 -16.82 -0.99 31.48
C ASN A 19 -18.28 -0.79 31.07
N VAL A 20 -19.22 -0.86 32.02
CA VAL A 20 -20.65 -0.63 31.75
C VAL A 20 -20.88 0.80 31.27
N VAL A 21 -20.24 1.79 31.91
CA VAL A 21 -20.34 3.20 31.51
C VAL A 21 -19.75 3.41 30.11
N VAL A 22 -18.54 2.87 29.85
CA VAL A 22 -17.90 2.97 28.52
C VAL A 22 -18.77 2.31 27.46
N TYR A 23 -19.24 1.08 27.69
CA TYR A 23 -20.12 0.37 26.77
C TYR A 23 -21.40 1.16 26.47
N THR A 24 -22.07 1.66 27.50
CA THR A 24 -23.33 2.42 27.35
C THR A 24 -23.12 3.70 26.54
N ASN A 25 -22.02 4.41 26.79
CA ASN A 25 -21.67 5.62 26.05
C ASN A 25 -21.37 5.31 24.57
N VAL A 26 -20.56 4.29 24.30
CA VAL A 26 -20.20 3.87 22.93
C VAL A 26 -21.42 3.33 22.18
N TYR A 27 -22.26 2.53 22.83
CA TYR A 27 -23.51 2.01 22.27
C TYR A 27 -24.48 3.14 21.90
N THR A 28 -24.68 4.10 22.80
CA THR A 28 -25.56 5.26 22.53
C THR A 28 -25.04 6.09 21.37
N ARG A 29 -23.71 6.25 21.28
CA ARG A 29 -23.04 7.03 20.24
C ARG A 29 -23.14 6.39 18.86
N TYR A 30 -22.90 5.09 18.76
CA TYR A 30 -22.82 4.42 17.45
C TYR A 30 -24.08 3.65 17.06
N VAL A 31 -24.86 3.10 17.99
CA VAL A 31 -25.96 2.17 17.67
C VAL A 31 -27.34 2.81 17.80
N SER A 32 -27.61 3.55 18.88
CA SER A 32 -28.98 4.02 19.18
C SER A 32 -29.60 4.83 18.04
N HIS A 33 -28.80 5.68 17.40
CA HIS A 33 -29.23 6.57 16.31
C HIS A 33 -28.81 6.08 14.91
N ALA A 34 -28.23 4.88 14.80
CA ALA A 34 -27.80 4.35 13.51
C ALA A 34 -29.00 4.00 12.61
N PRO A 35 -28.83 4.09 11.27
CA PRO A 35 -29.72 3.45 10.32
C PRO A 35 -29.95 1.97 10.65
N MET A 36 -31.17 1.47 10.42
CA MET A 36 -31.55 0.12 10.83
C MET A 36 -30.65 -0.96 10.23
N ASN A 37 -30.22 -0.79 8.98
CA ASN A 37 -29.30 -1.67 8.28
C ASN A 37 -27.86 -1.67 8.85
N LEU A 38 -27.50 -0.69 9.68
CA LEU A 38 -26.17 -0.57 10.29
C LEU A 38 -26.16 -0.93 11.79
N LYS A 39 -27.32 -1.01 12.46
CA LYS A 39 -27.41 -1.27 13.89
C LYS A 39 -26.73 -2.57 14.32
N GLU A 40 -26.93 -3.64 13.57
CA GLU A 40 -26.34 -4.94 13.91
C GLU A 40 -24.82 -4.91 13.75
N ALA A 41 -24.31 -4.35 12.65
CA ALA A 41 -22.88 -4.15 12.44
C ALA A 41 -22.28 -3.31 13.57
N ARG A 42 -22.90 -2.17 13.90
CA ARG A 42 -22.41 -1.27 14.95
C ARG A 42 -22.55 -1.84 16.35
N THR A 43 -23.43 -2.82 16.58
CA THR A 43 -23.42 -3.56 17.85
C THR A 43 -22.13 -4.38 17.99
N ASP A 44 -21.71 -5.05 16.91
CA ASP A 44 -20.41 -5.74 16.90
C ASP A 44 -19.22 -4.74 16.95
N LEU A 45 -19.36 -3.54 16.38
CA LEU A 45 -18.39 -2.44 16.55
C LEU A 45 -18.19 -2.08 18.02
N VAL A 46 -19.27 -1.91 18.77
CA VAL A 46 -19.23 -1.58 20.21
C VAL A 46 -18.52 -2.69 20.98
N ASN A 47 -18.86 -3.95 20.68
CA ASN A 47 -18.20 -5.11 21.29
C ASN A 47 -16.70 -5.13 20.98
N ALA A 48 -16.31 -4.91 19.73
CA ALA A 48 -14.90 -4.80 19.33
C ALA A 48 -14.19 -3.65 20.04
N THR A 49 -14.88 -2.51 20.20
CA THR A 49 -14.35 -1.30 20.85
C THR A 49 -13.99 -1.56 22.31
N MET A 50 -14.78 -2.35 23.04
CA MET A 50 -14.49 -2.69 24.44
C MET A 50 -13.11 -3.34 24.59
N PHE A 51 -12.75 -4.28 23.70
CA PHE A 51 -11.42 -4.88 23.70
C PHE A 51 -10.37 -3.95 23.12
N HIS A 52 -10.73 -3.16 22.11
CA HIS A 52 -9.84 -2.23 21.43
C HIS A 52 -9.34 -1.11 22.33
N VAL A 53 -10.13 -0.61 23.28
CA VAL A 53 -9.72 0.40 24.26
C VAL A 53 -8.54 -0.11 25.09
N TYR A 54 -8.62 -1.34 25.62
CA TYR A 54 -7.52 -1.94 26.36
C TYR A 54 -6.33 -2.25 25.46
N TYR A 55 -6.58 -2.81 24.29
CA TYR A 55 -5.54 -3.11 23.32
C TYR A 55 -4.74 -1.85 22.96
N THR A 56 -5.41 -0.76 22.60
CA THR A 56 -4.76 0.51 22.25
C THR A 56 -4.11 1.17 23.45
N PHE A 57 -4.63 1.00 24.67
CA PHE A 57 -3.92 1.43 25.88
C PHE A 57 -2.53 0.78 25.98
N PHE A 58 -2.43 -0.53 25.79
CA PHE A 58 -1.12 -1.21 25.82
C PHE A 58 -0.21 -0.78 24.66
N VAL A 59 -0.76 -0.64 23.46
CA VAL A 59 0.03 -0.23 22.29
C VAL A 59 0.51 1.22 22.40
N LYS A 60 -0.37 2.15 22.77
CA LYS A 60 -0.09 3.59 22.83
C LYS A 60 0.68 3.99 24.09
N THR A 61 0.22 3.52 25.25
CA THR A 61 0.73 3.98 26.56
C THR A 61 1.91 3.11 27.00
N VAL A 62 1.74 1.79 26.97
CA VAL A 62 2.79 0.84 27.41
C VAL A 62 3.82 0.60 26.30
N ARG A 63 3.53 1.02 25.06
CA ARG A 63 4.42 0.92 23.89
C ARG A 63 4.74 -0.54 23.51
N ILE A 64 3.77 -1.42 23.73
CA ILE A 64 3.83 -2.79 23.24
C ILE A 64 3.56 -2.76 21.73
N ASP A 65 4.36 -3.47 20.96
CA ASP A 65 4.14 -3.64 19.52
C ASP A 65 2.75 -4.23 19.24
N PHE A 66 2.01 -3.68 18.27
CA PHE A 66 0.64 -4.13 18.01
C PHE A 66 0.54 -5.59 17.53
N LEU A 67 1.62 -6.18 17.02
CA LEU A 67 1.66 -7.61 16.67
C LEU A 67 2.23 -8.49 17.79
N ASN A 68 2.51 -7.93 18.97
CA ASN A 68 3.06 -8.70 20.08
C ASN A 68 2.06 -9.76 20.59
N PRO A 69 2.47 -11.03 20.74
CA PRO A 69 1.61 -12.11 21.23
C PRO A 69 0.98 -11.85 22.61
N ILE A 70 1.58 -11.02 23.47
CA ILE A 70 1.01 -10.67 24.78
C ILE A 70 -0.34 -9.96 24.66
N LEU A 71 -0.60 -9.32 23.52
CA LEU A 71 -1.87 -8.65 23.24
C LEU A 71 -2.94 -9.61 22.72
N TYR A 72 -2.61 -10.87 22.43
CA TYR A 72 -3.53 -11.84 21.84
C TYR A 72 -4.86 -11.99 22.61
N PRO A 73 -4.89 -12.03 23.95
CA PRO A 73 -6.15 -12.11 24.71
C PRO A 73 -7.10 -10.93 24.49
N LEU A 74 -6.57 -9.77 24.09
CA LEU A 74 -7.37 -8.59 23.72
C LEU A 74 -7.63 -8.55 22.21
N LYS A 75 -6.63 -8.93 21.41
CA LYS A 75 -6.67 -8.88 19.94
C LYS A 75 -7.66 -9.89 19.36
N ALA A 76 -7.66 -11.13 19.84
CA ALA A 76 -8.51 -12.19 19.31
C ALA A 76 -10.01 -11.87 19.42
N PRO A 77 -10.57 -11.52 20.59
CA PRO A 77 -11.99 -11.14 20.68
C PRO A 77 -12.29 -9.84 19.94
N ARG A 78 -11.39 -8.85 19.98
CA ARG A 78 -11.51 -7.61 19.20
C ARG A 78 -11.68 -7.91 17.72
N ASP A 79 -10.78 -8.70 17.15
CA ASP A 79 -10.77 -9.04 15.72
C ASP A 79 -11.98 -9.90 15.34
N HIS A 80 -12.40 -10.80 16.23
CA HIS A 80 -13.63 -11.57 16.02
C HIS A 80 -14.84 -10.64 15.83
N PHE A 81 -15.08 -9.70 16.74
CA PHE A 81 -16.20 -8.77 16.63
C PHE A 81 -16.01 -7.77 15.48
N TYR A 82 -14.78 -7.27 15.25
CA TYR A 82 -14.47 -6.41 14.12
C TYR A 82 -14.82 -7.08 12.78
N HIS A 83 -14.36 -8.30 12.55
CA HIS A 83 -14.64 -9.04 11.31
C HIS A 83 -16.11 -9.44 11.20
N LYS A 84 -16.75 -9.81 12.31
CA LYS A 84 -18.18 -10.10 12.32
C LYS A 84 -19.02 -8.88 11.94
N GLY A 85 -18.66 -7.69 12.44
CA GLY A 85 -19.33 -6.43 12.13
C GLY A 85 -19.05 -5.93 10.71
N ILE A 86 -17.78 -5.93 10.27
CA ILE A 86 -17.39 -5.40 8.96
C ILE A 86 -18.04 -6.18 7.81
N ASN A 87 -18.24 -7.49 7.98
CA ASN A 87 -18.89 -8.36 7.00
C ASN A 87 -20.40 -8.11 6.87
N LYS A 88 -21.01 -7.37 7.80
CA LYS A 88 -22.42 -6.96 7.74
C LYS A 88 -22.60 -5.60 7.06
N ILE A 89 -21.51 -4.84 6.91
CA ILE A 89 -21.53 -3.55 6.23
C ILE A 89 -21.39 -3.81 4.73
N PRO A 90 -22.20 -3.18 3.84
CA PRO A 90 -22.05 -3.33 2.40
C PRO A 90 -20.62 -3.02 1.91
N ASP A 91 -20.13 -3.74 0.89
CA ASP A 91 -18.76 -3.52 0.37
C ASP A 91 -18.53 -2.11 -0.19
N ASN A 92 -19.61 -1.42 -0.57
CA ASN A 92 -19.63 -0.06 -1.11
C ASN A 92 -20.02 1.00 -0.07
N GLU A 93 -19.77 0.74 1.22
CA GLU A 93 -20.07 1.68 2.31
C GLU A 93 -18.78 2.26 2.91
N ALA A 94 -18.63 3.58 2.85
CA ALA A 94 -17.43 4.30 3.29
C ALA A 94 -17.13 4.14 4.79
N GLU A 95 -18.13 3.79 5.63
CA GLU A 95 -17.92 3.45 7.05
C GLU A 95 -16.85 2.37 7.26
N ARG A 96 -16.69 1.42 6.31
CA ARG A 96 -15.67 0.35 6.44
C ARG A 96 -14.25 0.89 6.53
N ALA A 97 -13.96 2.00 5.84
CA ALA A 97 -12.66 2.65 5.92
C ALA A 97 -12.42 3.37 7.25
N ILE A 98 -13.47 3.91 7.86
CA ILE A 98 -13.40 4.49 9.21
C ILE A 98 -13.06 3.40 10.24
N TRP A 99 -13.67 2.22 10.10
CA TRP A 99 -13.34 1.08 10.96
C TRP A 99 -11.91 0.57 10.71
N PHE A 100 -11.47 0.50 9.46
CA PHE A 100 -10.09 0.14 9.12
C PHE A 100 -9.08 1.11 9.75
N ASP A 101 -9.34 2.43 9.70
CA ASP A 101 -8.50 3.41 10.39
C ASP A 101 -8.41 3.11 11.89
N MET A 102 -9.57 2.92 12.52
CA MET A 102 -9.64 2.68 13.96
C MET A 102 -8.94 1.40 14.40
N PHE A 103 -9.23 0.25 13.76
CA PHE A 103 -8.79 -1.06 14.24
C PHE A 103 -7.44 -1.54 13.68
N GLU A 104 -7.02 -1.05 12.51
CA GLU A 104 -5.77 -1.46 11.86
C GLU A 104 -4.73 -0.33 11.84
N VAL A 105 -5.10 0.87 11.35
CA VAL A 105 -4.14 1.97 11.12
C VAL A 105 -3.67 2.63 12.42
N ARG A 106 -4.58 3.02 13.31
CA ARG A 106 -4.21 3.68 14.57
C ARG A 106 -3.29 2.81 15.44
N PRO A 107 -3.55 1.50 15.64
CA PRO A 107 -2.60 0.60 16.29
C PRO A 107 -1.21 0.57 15.66
N TYR A 108 -1.14 0.52 14.34
CA TYR A 108 0.14 0.60 13.64
C TYR A 108 0.84 1.94 13.95
N ASN A 109 0.13 3.05 13.78
CA ASN A 109 0.66 4.40 14.01
C ASN A 109 1.22 4.58 15.43
N PHE A 110 0.51 4.04 16.44
CA PHE A 110 0.98 4.04 17.83
C PHE A 110 2.25 3.20 18.00
N SER A 111 2.30 2.01 17.40
CA SER A 111 3.46 1.10 17.50
C SER A 111 4.71 1.70 16.90
N VAL A 112 4.61 2.28 15.69
CA VAL A 112 5.75 2.90 15.01
C VAL A 112 6.01 4.34 15.44
N ARG A 113 5.19 4.88 16.35
CA ARG A 113 5.27 6.28 16.83
C ARG A 113 5.24 7.29 15.68
N ALA A 114 4.33 7.06 14.72
CA ALA A 114 4.20 7.83 13.49
C ALA A 114 5.50 7.93 12.66
N ARG A 115 6.44 7.00 12.82
CA ARG A 115 7.62 6.86 11.93
C ARG A 115 7.21 6.11 10.66
N TYR A 116 6.41 6.76 9.82
CA TYR A 116 5.99 6.22 8.54
C TYR A 116 7.18 5.85 7.65
N GLY A 117 6.99 4.84 6.80
CA GLY A 117 8.04 4.23 5.99
C GLY A 117 8.84 3.17 6.73
N SER A 118 8.41 2.73 7.91
CA SER A 118 9.12 1.70 8.69
C SER A 118 8.45 0.35 8.70
N MET A 119 7.28 0.19 8.07
CA MET A 119 6.51 -1.05 8.15
C MET A 119 7.31 -2.26 7.66
N ALA A 120 7.92 -2.15 6.47
CA ALA A 120 8.70 -3.26 5.90
C ALA A 120 9.96 -3.60 6.69
N ARG A 121 10.53 -2.61 7.38
CA ARG A 121 11.66 -2.82 8.28
C ARG A 121 11.27 -3.62 9.52
N ILE A 122 10.11 -3.31 10.09
CA ILE A 122 9.69 -3.85 11.40
C ILE A 122 8.97 -5.18 11.24
N TYR A 123 8.08 -5.29 10.25
CA TYR A 123 7.16 -6.42 10.10
C TYR A 123 7.42 -7.26 8.84
N GLY A 124 8.38 -6.85 8.00
CA GLY A 124 8.72 -7.56 6.77
C GLY A 124 7.90 -7.11 5.56
N LYS A 125 8.42 -7.45 4.38
CA LYS A 125 7.92 -6.99 3.07
C LYS A 125 6.49 -7.47 2.78
N GLU A 126 6.18 -8.72 3.09
CA GLU A 126 4.88 -9.33 2.77
C GLU A 126 3.74 -8.72 3.60
N VAL A 127 3.91 -8.65 4.93
CA VAL A 127 2.96 -7.99 5.84
C VAL A 127 2.72 -6.54 5.40
N SER A 128 3.79 -5.84 5.05
CA SER A 128 3.71 -4.44 4.61
C SER A 128 2.98 -4.30 3.28
N LYS A 129 3.23 -5.19 2.32
CA LYS A 129 2.53 -5.18 1.03
C LYS A 129 1.03 -5.35 1.25
N ASN A 130 0.64 -6.38 2.00
CA ASN A 130 -0.77 -6.67 2.28
C ASN A 130 -1.46 -5.51 3.00
N PHE A 131 -0.78 -4.90 3.98
CA PHE A 131 -1.32 -3.74 4.68
C PHE A 131 -1.49 -2.52 3.77
N ILE A 132 -0.49 -2.23 2.93
CA ILE A 132 -0.53 -1.08 2.01
C ILE A 132 -1.58 -1.27 0.91
N ASP A 133 -1.80 -2.51 0.46
CA ASP A 133 -2.90 -2.84 -0.44
C ASP A 133 -4.26 -2.55 0.22
N LYS A 134 -4.45 -2.94 1.49
CA LYS A 134 -5.66 -2.56 2.25
C LYS A 134 -5.81 -1.05 2.40
N VAL A 135 -4.73 -0.32 2.67
CA VAL A 135 -4.75 1.14 2.78
C VAL A 135 -5.24 1.76 1.47
N TYR A 136 -4.72 1.30 0.33
CA TYR A 136 -5.16 1.76 -0.99
C TYR A 136 -6.65 1.51 -1.24
N GLU A 137 -7.14 0.31 -0.93
CA GLU A 137 -8.57 -0.01 -1.11
C GLU A 137 -9.47 0.84 -0.20
N ASN A 138 -9.03 1.18 1.00
CA ASN A 138 -9.79 2.06 1.90
C ASN A 138 -9.74 3.54 1.47
N ILE A 139 -8.64 4.01 0.86
CA ILE A 139 -8.59 5.33 0.20
C ILE A 139 -9.62 5.35 -0.94
N LYS A 140 -9.62 4.32 -1.80
CA LYS A 140 -10.58 4.18 -2.91
C LYS A 140 -12.01 4.16 -2.40
N LEU A 141 -12.30 3.41 -1.34
CA LEU A 141 -13.63 3.31 -0.74
C LEU A 141 -14.15 4.69 -0.30
N LEU A 142 -13.36 5.44 0.47
CA LEU A 142 -13.72 6.81 0.89
C LEU A 142 -13.86 7.80 -0.28
N SER A 143 -13.20 7.51 -1.40
CA SER A 143 -13.22 8.38 -2.58
C SER A 143 -14.45 8.17 -3.46
N LEU A 144 -14.96 6.95 -3.52
CA LEU A 144 -15.96 6.53 -4.51
C LEU A 144 -17.35 6.36 -3.92
N TYR A 145 -17.47 6.24 -2.59
CA TYR A 145 -18.72 5.94 -1.93
C TYR A 145 -19.01 6.92 -0.80
N GLU A 146 -20.29 7.24 -0.62
CA GLU A 146 -20.75 8.07 0.49
C GLU A 146 -20.97 7.24 1.76
N LEU A 147 -20.99 7.95 2.89
CA LEU A 147 -21.47 7.40 4.15
C LEU A 147 -23.00 7.43 4.18
N SER A 148 -23.62 6.27 4.39
CA SER A 148 -25.08 6.19 4.53
C SER A 148 -25.61 6.95 5.76
N ASP A 149 -24.81 7.01 6.83
CA ASP A 149 -25.17 7.73 8.05
C ASP A 149 -24.37 9.02 8.20
N LYS A 150 -25.03 10.14 7.90
CA LYS A 150 -24.46 11.48 8.05
C LYS A 150 -24.63 12.04 9.47
N ASN A 151 -25.45 11.39 10.31
CA ASN A 151 -25.92 11.92 11.59
C ASN A 151 -25.11 11.44 12.80
N THR A 152 -24.24 10.43 12.65
CA THR A 152 -23.33 9.99 13.71
C THR A 152 -22.01 10.77 13.64
N PRO A 153 -21.79 11.79 14.51
CA PRO A 153 -20.69 12.75 14.33
C PRO A 153 -19.31 12.10 14.24
N ASP A 154 -19.07 11.06 15.03
CA ASP A 154 -17.76 10.37 15.04
C ASP A 154 -17.42 9.59 13.79
N ILE A 155 -18.44 9.25 13.01
CA ILE A 155 -18.26 8.54 11.74
C ILE A 155 -18.23 9.57 10.61
N SER A 156 -19.09 10.61 10.67
CA SER A 156 -19.23 11.58 9.59
C SER A 156 -18.27 12.78 9.67
N GLU A 157 -17.84 13.20 10.86
CA GLU A 157 -17.04 14.42 11.04
C GLU A 157 -15.54 14.23 10.84
N ASP A 158 -15.01 13.00 10.83
CA ASP A 158 -13.56 12.75 10.71
C ASP A 158 -13.14 12.16 9.35
N ILE A 159 -14.07 12.00 8.41
CA ILE A 159 -13.81 11.41 7.08
C ILE A 159 -12.63 12.07 6.37
N LEU A 160 -12.64 13.40 6.28
CA LEU A 160 -11.60 14.15 5.57
C LEU A 160 -10.22 13.98 6.24
N GLU A 161 -10.19 13.90 7.57
CA GLU A 161 -8.96 13.70 8.34
C GLU A 161 -8.41 12.29 8.12
N VAL A 162 -9.26 11.26 8.29
CA VAL A 162 -8.92 9.86 8.02
C VAL A 162 -8.41 9.70 6.59
N TYR A 163 -9.11 10.28 5.61
CA TYR A 163 -8.74 10.20 4.21
C TYR A 163 -7.32 10.74 3.93
N ILE A 164 -7.00 11.92 4.48
CA ILE A 164 -5.68 12.53 4.33
C ILE A 164 -4.59 11.69 4.99
N ASP A 165 -4.87 11.14 6.18
CA ASP A 165 -3.92 10.34 6.93
C ASP A 165 -3.65 8.99 6.28
N LEU A 166 -4.67 8.35 5.69
CA LEU A 166 -4.49 7.12 4.89
C LEU A 166 -3.60 7.37 3.67
N ILE A 167 -3.81 8.47 2.94
CA ILE A 167 -2.93 8.85 1.81
C ILE A 167 -1.50 9.09 2.31
N HIS A 168 -1.35 9.80 3.43
CA HIS A 168 -0.04 10.08 3.99
C HIS A 168 0.69 8.79 4.34
N LEU A 169 0.02 7.85 5.01
CA LEU A 169 0.58 6.54 5.31
C LEU A 169 0.96 5.80 4.04
N TYR A 170 0.08 5.74 3.04
CA TYR A 170 0.33 5.07 1.76
C TYR A 170 1.60 5.60 1.07
N ILE A 171 1.74 6.92 0.95
CA ILE A 171 2.89 7.58 0.32
C ILE A 171 4.19 7.24 1.05
N TYR A 172 4.17 7.16 2.37
CA TYR A 172 5.40 6.92 3.12
C TYR A 172 5.77 5.44 3.25
N ASP A 173 4.81 4.51 3.20
CA ASP A 173 5.07 3.06 3.37
C ASP A 173 5.02 2.23 2.06
N PHE A 174 4.65 2.78 0.89
CA PHE A 174 4.58 2.00 -0.38
C PHE A 174 5.90 1.38 -0.83
N HIS A 175 7.03 1.94 -0.37
CA HIS A 175 8.33 1.58 -0.91
C HIS A 175 8.80 0.18 -0.49
N LEU A 176 8.15 -0.42 0.52
CA LEU A 176 8.39 -1.79 1.02
C LEU A 176 9.88 -2.14 1.27
N HIS A 177 10.72 -1.13 1.51
CA HIS A 177 12.17 -1.29 1.58
C HIS A 177 12.61 -1.53 3.05
N PRO A 178 13.40 -2.58 3.35
CA PRO A 178 13.76 -2.95 4.73
C PRO A 178 14.54 -1.89 5.51
N LYS A 179 15.24 -0.97 4.84
CA LYS A 179 15.94 0.13 5.54
C LYS A 179 15.02 1.27 5.99
N GLY A 180 13.78 1.31 5.49
CA GLY A 180 12.74 2.21 5.95
C GLY A 180 12.87 3.67 5.50
N PHE A 181 13.31 3.90 4.25
CA PHE A 181 13.48 5.24 3.69
C PHE A 181 12.72 5.38 2.39
N LEU A 182 11.76 6.33 2.34
CA LEU A 182 11.01 6.71 1.15
C LEU A 182 11.90 7.26 0.04
N PHE A 183 12.73 8.25 0.36
CA PHE A 183 13.58 8.96 -0.60
C PHE A 183 14.96 8.31 -0.71
N ASN A 184 15.05 7.29 -1.56
CA ASN A 184 16.30 6.67 -1.98
C ASN A 184 16.26 6.41 -3.50
N LYS A 185 17.42 6.12 -4.11
CA LYS A 185 17.53 5.93 -5.56
C LYS A 185 16.63 4.79 -6.08
N GLU A 186 16.68 3.63 -5.44
CA GLU A 186 15.89 2.44 -5.81
C GLU A 186 14.38 2.73 -5.83
N ASN A 187 13.86 3.43 -4.83
CA ASN A 187 12.45 3.79 -4.77
C ASN A 187 12.08 4.83 -5.82
N MET A 188 12.96 5.79 -6.09
CA MET A 188 12.70 6.80 -7.11
C MET A 188 12.70 6.15 -8.51
N GLU A 189 13.60 5.19 -8.76
CA GLU A 189 13.59 4.36 -9.96
C GLU A 189 12.30 3.53 -10.06
N LYS A 190 11.85 2.91 -8.97
CA LYS A 190 10.58 2.18 -8.94
C LYS A 190 9.41 3.10 -9.30
N VAL A 191 9.33 4.28 -8.68
CA VAL A 191 8.29 5.28 -8.96
C VAL A 191 8.31 5.72 -10.42
N SER A 192 9.48 5.85 -11.04
CA SER A 192 9.59 6.30 -12.43
C SER A 192 9.36 5.19 -13.47
N THR A 193 9.29 3.91 -13.07
CA THR A 193 9.23 2.76 -14.00
C THR A 193 8.04 1.83 -13.79
N ASP A 194 7.44 1.77 -12.59
CA ASP A 194 6.33 0.86 -12.27
C ASP A 194 4.97 1.47 -12.64
N PHE A 195 4.35 0.94 -13.69
CA PHE A 195 3.05 1.41 -14.19
C PHE A 195 1.90 1.22 -13.18
N ASN A 196 1.85 0.09 -12.47
CA ASN A 196 0.77 -0.18 -11.52
C ASN A 196 0.85 0.81 -10.35
N LEU A 197 2.07 1.08 -9.89
CA LEU A 197 2.31 2.07 -8.84
C LEU A 197 1.95 3.48 -9.33
N TYR A 198 2.34 3.85 -10.55
CA TYR A 198 1.93 5.10 -11.18
C TYR A 198 0.41 5.26 -11.23
N GLN A 199 -0.33 4.25 -11.69
CA GLN A 199 -1.79 4.29 -11.75
C GLN A 199 -2.42 4.53 -10.38
N ARG A 200 -1.90 3.87 -9.34
CA ARG A 200 -2.37 4.09 -7.97
C ARG A 200 -2.14 5.53 -7.51
N PHE A 201 -0.95 6.10 -7.75
CA PHE A 201 -0.69 7.50 -7.42
C PHE A 201 -1.56 8.47 -8.20
N GLU A 202 -1.77 8.22 -9.49
CA GLU A 202 -2.64 9.05 -10.33
C GLU A 202 -4.09 9.01 -9.85
N ASN A 203 -4.60 7.83 -9.49
CA ASN A 203 -5.94 7.67 -8.91
C ASN A 203 -6.08 8.42 -7.59
N ILE A 204 -5.16 8.22 -6.65
CA ILE A 204 -5.16 8.91 -5.36
C ILE A 204 -5.13 10.43 -5.56
N TYR A 205 -4.31 10.93 -6.49
CA TYR A 205 -4.25 12.36 -6.80
C TYR A 205 -5.60 12.90 -7.29
N LYS A 206 -6.25 12.20 -8.22
CA LYS A 206 -7.57 12.59 -8.77
C LYS A 206 -8.62 12.59 -7.67
N TRP A 207 -8.69 11.51 -6.90
CA TRP A 207 -9.64 11.36 -5.79
C TRP A 207 -9.43 12.40 -4.71
N GLN A 208 -8.19 12.68 -4.32
CA GLN A 208 -7.90 13.67 -3.29
C GLN A 208 -8.38 15.06 -3.67
N ASN A 209 -8.16 15.48 -4.92
CA ASN A 209 -8.64 16.77 -5.38
C ASN A 209 -10.16 16.85 -5.41
N SER A 210 -10.83 15.79 -5.92
CA SER A 210 -12.29 15.73 -5.99
C SER A 210 -12.93 15.74 -4.59
N LEU A 211 -12.42 14.92 -3.67
CA LEU A 211 -12.95 14.83 -2.30
C LEU A 211 -12.73 16.13 -1.53
N VAL A 212 -11.53 16.72 -1.59
CA VAL A 212 -11.25 17.99 -0.91
C VAL A 212 -12.15 19.11 -1.45
N GLU A 213 -12.37 19.17 -2.76
CA GLU A 213 -13.29 20.14 -3.38
C GLU A 213 -14.75 19.91 -2.93
N HIS A 214 -15.20 18.67 -2.91
CA HIS A 214 -16.54 18.31 -2.42
C HIS A 214 -16.74 18.76 -0.97
N TYR A 215 -15.79 18.47 -0.07
CA TYR A 215 -15.89 18.86 1.34
C TYR A 215 -15.81 20.38 1.54
N ALA A 216 -15.05 21.08 0.70
CA ALA A 216 -15.01 22.54 0.72
C ALA A 216 -16.39 23.17 0.40
N LYS A 217 -17.19 22.50 -0.45
CA LYS A 217 -18.51 22.98 -0.88
C LYS A 217 -19.63 22.53 0.07
N GLU A 218 -19.71 21.22 0.31
CA GLU A 218 -20.85 20.58 0.98
C GLU A 218 -20.66 20.42 2.49
N HIS A 219 -19.41 20.32 2.97
CA HIS A 219 -19.07 20.03 4.37
C HIS A 219 -18.16 21.09 4.99
N LYS A 220 -18.53 22.36 4.80
CA LYS A 220 -17.70 23.55 5.14
C LYS A 220 -17.15 23.55 6.57
N ASN A 221 -17.92 23.10 7.56
CA ASN A 221 -17.49 23.10 8.96
C ASN A 221 -16.34 22.12 9.19
N GLN A 222 -16.48 20.89 8.69
CA GLN A 222 -15.43 19.88 8.75
C GLN A 222 -14.22 20.30 7.93
N TYR A 223 -14.42 20.82 6.71
CA TYR A 223 -13.33 21.34 5.89
C TYR A 223 -12.52 22.40 6.63
N LYS A 224 -13.18 23.42 7.19
CA LYS A 224 -12.52 24.48 7.97
C LYS A 224 -11.81 23.94 9.20
N ARG A 225 -12.44 22.99 9.92
CA ARG A 225 -11.84 22.36 11.10
C ARG A 225 -10.59 21.56 10.72
N VAL A 226 -10.66 20.67 9.74
CA VAL A 226 -9.60 19.72 9.40
C VAL A 226 -8.44 20.41 8.67
N LEU A 227 -8.76 21.31 7.74
CA LEU A 227 -7.78 22.01 6.89
C LEU A 227 -7.45 23.43 7.36
N ASP A 228 -7.54 23.67 8.68
CA ASP A 228 -7.12 24.93 9.29
C ASP A 228 -5.58 25.08 9.21
N PRO A 229 -5.06 26.11 8.51
CA PRO A 229 -3.61 26.35 8.43
C PRO A 229 -2.96 26.68 9.78
N ASN A 230 -3.74 27.03 10.81
CA ASN A 230 -3.23 27.40 12.13
C ASN A 230 -2.99 26.20 13.06
N LYS A 231 -3.42 24.98 12.69
CA LYS A 231 -3.28 23.77 13.51
C LYS A 231 -1.84 23.23 13.67
N GLY A 232 -0.85 23.93 13.14
CA GLY A 232 0.56 23.62 13.34
C GLY A 232 1.08 22.44 12.52
N TRP A 233 2.26 21.93 12.90
CA TRP A 233 3.08 21.01 12.09
C TRP A 233 2.49 19.61 11.91
N TYR A 234 1.78 19.10 12.92
CA TYR A 234 1.21 17.74 12.90
C TYR A 234 -0.26 17.73 12.45
N SER A 235 -0.63 18.63 11.54
CA SER A 235 -2.02 18.82 11.11
C SER A 235 -2.34 18.12 9.78
N PRO A 236 -3.61 17.73 9.58
CA PRO A 236 -4.08 17.23 8.28
C PRO A 236 -3.87 18.24 7.14
N TYR A 237 -3.94 19.55 7.41
CA TYR A 237 -3.61 20.59 6.43
C TYR A 237 -2.20 20.44 5.86
N ARG A 238 -1.20 20.23 6.74
CA ARG A 238 0.18 19.99 6.31
C ARG A 238 0.30 18.67 5.56
N ASN A 239 -0.35 17.60 6.04
CA ASN A 239 -0.33 16.30 5.35
C ASN A 239 -0.91 16.40 3.94
N LEU A 240 -2.01 17.15 3.74
CA LEU A 240 -2.59 17.38 2.41
C LEU A 240 -1.60 18.04 1.45
N ILE A 241 -0.86 19.05 1.92
CA ILE A 241 0.15 19.75 1.10
C ILE A 241 1.30 18.81 0.74
N ASP A 242 1.82 18.10 1.73
CA ASP A 242 2.90 17.13 1.55
C ASP A 242 2.46 16.04 0.55
N ASN A 243 1.24 15.51 0.71
CA ASN A 243 0.68 14.49 -0.16
C ASN A 243 0.56 15.00 -1.60
N LYS A 244 0.02 16.21 -1.82
CA LYS A 244 -0.04 16.83 -3.15
C LYS A 244 1.34 16.96 -3.79
N PHE A 245 2.30 17.50 -3.04
CA PHE A 245 3.67 17.70 -3.52
C PHE A 245 4.34 16.38 -3.93
N ILE A 246 4.25 15.35 -3.08
CA ILE A 246 4.88 14.06 -3.32
C ILE A 246 4.19 13.31 -4.46
N LEU A 247 2.85 13.23 -4.47
CA LEU A 247 2.09 12.56 -5.53
C LEU A 247 2.36 13.19 -6.90
N SER A 248 2.31 14.52 -7.00
CA SER A 248 2.60 15.22 -8.25
C SER A 248 4.02 14.95 -8.74
N SER A 249 5.01 14.95 -7.84
CA SER A 249 6.39 14.63 -8.19
C SER A 249 6.54 13.20 -8.70
N PHE A 250 5.90 12.22 -8.04
CA PHE A 250 5.94 10.82 -8.44
C PHE A 250 5.27 10.57 -9.79
N ILE A 251 4.11 11.20 -10.03
CA ILE A 251 3.41 11.15 -11.31
C ILE A 251 4.29 11.73 -12.42
N LEU A 252 4.92 12.88 -12.17
CA LEU A 252 5.83 13.50 -13.13
C LEU A 252 7.05 12.63 -13.42
N PHE A 253 7.66 12.01 -12.40
CA PHE A 253 8.81 11.11 -12.61
C PHE A 253 8.47 9.97 -13.57
N TYR A 254 7.33 9.33 -13.39
CA TYR A 254 6.88 8.29 -14.32
C TYR A 254 6.64 8.85 -15.72
N LYS A 255 5.88 9.94 -15.84
CA LYS A 255 5.52 10.50 -17.14
C LYS A 255 6.73 10.98 -17.94
N VAL A 256 7.68 11.64 -17.29
CA VAL A 256 8.90 12.14 -17.96
C VAL A 256 9.82 11.00 -18.34
N ASN A 257 10.05 10.05 -17.42
CA ASN A 257 10.91 8.89 -17.68
C ASN A 257 10.40 8.06 -18.87
N ASN A 258 9.08 7.94 -19.02
CA ASN A 258 8.43 7.17 -20.09
C ASN A 258 8.01 8.01 -21.30
N LYS A 259 8.42 9.28 -21.41
CA LYS A 259 8.07 10.19 -22.52
C LYS A 259 6.55 10.38 -22.74
N LEU A 260 5.78 10.27 -21.67
CA LEU A 260 4.32 10.47 -21.64
C LEU A 260 3.91 11.88 -21.17
N PHE A 261 4.88 12.72 -20.80
CA PHE A 261 4.63 14.05 -20.28
C PHE A 261 4.12 15.01 -21.37
N ASP A 262 3.03 15.71 -21.05
CA ASP A 262 2.36 16.70 -21.91
C ASP A 262 2.23 18.02 -21.14
N CYS A 263 2.92 19.08 -21.60
CA CYS A 263 2.94 20.37 -20.90
C CYS A 263 1.54 20.94 -20.62
N ALA A 264 0.57 20.78 -21.52
CA ALA A 264 -0.76 21.33 -21.34
C ALA A 264 -1.56 20.54 -20.31
N LYS A 265 -1.55 19.21 -20.41
CA LYS A 265 -2.33 18.31 -19.54
C LYS A 265 -1.72 18.14 -18.16
N ASP A 266 -0.39 18.20 -18.07
CA ASP A 266 0.38 17.90 -16.87
C ASP A 266 0.86 19.14 -16.12
N LYS A 267 0.54 20.35 -16.62
CA LYS A 267 0.83 21.63 -15.95
C LYS A 267 0.40 21.64 -14.48
N LYS A 268 -0.73 21.03 -14.16
CA LYS A 268 -1.26 20.94 -12.78
C LYS A 268 -0.26 20.32 -11.79
N TYR A 269 0.48 19.28 -12.21
CA TYR A 269 1.45 18.62 -11.34
C TYR A 269 2.67 19.50 -11.08
N LEU A 270 3.10 20.27 -12.09
CA LEU A 270 4.18 21.26 -11.95
C LEU A 270 3.77 22.39 -10.99
N VAL A 271 2.54 22.89 -11.12
CA VAL A 271 1.99 23.93 -10.22
C VAL A 271 1.95 23.44 -8.76
N ASP A 272 1.46 22.22 -8.53
CA ASP A 272 1.47 21.62 -7.19
C ASP A 272 2.90 21.46 -6.64
N GLN A 273 3.85 21.10 -7.51
CA GLN A 273 5.26 20.97 -7.13
C GLN A 273 5.85 22.32 -6.69
N GLU A 274 5.60 23.37 -7.47
CA GLU A 274 6.03 24.74 -7.18
C GLU A 274 5.43 25.27 -5.87
N GLU A 275 4.13 25.04 -5.64
CA GLU A 275 3.46 25.44 -4.41
C GLU A 275 4.07 24.74 -3.19
N GLY A 276 4.30 23.42 -3.29
CA GLY A 276 4.98 22.62 -2.26
C GLY A 276 6.37 23.17 -1.95
N ILE A 277 7.19 23.40 -2.98
CA ILE A 277 8.55 23.96 -2.84
C ILE A 277 8.49 25.34 -2.17
N ARG A 278 7.56 26.22 -2.57
CA ARG A 278 7.42 27.55 -1.96
C ARG A 278 7.12 27.44 -0.46
N LYS A 279 6.28 26.49 -0.05
CA LYS A 279 5.99 26.22 1.37
C LYS A 279 7.19 25.65 2.11
N TYR A 280 7.89 24.66 1.55
CA TYR A 280 9.13 24.15 2.14
C TYR A 280 10.22 25.20 2.24
N LYS A 281 10.34 26.12 1.27
CA LYS A 281 11.28 27.26 1.36
C LYS A 281 10.98 28.14 2.57
N LYS A 282 9.70 28.45 2.85
CA LYS A 282 9.31 29.20 4.06
C LYS A 282 9.74 28.46 5.33
N LEU A 283 9.54 27.15 5.38
CA LEU A 283 9.94 26.31 6.51
C LEU A 283 11.47 26.23 6.68
N LEU A 284 12.21 26.04 5.58
CA LEU A 284 13.68 26.02 5.58
C LEU A 284 14.27 27.36 6.06
N LYS A 285 13.60 28.48 5.80
CA LYS A 285 13.99 29.80 6.31
C LYS A 285 13.73 29.94 7.81
N ALA A 286 12.64 29.35 8.32
CA ALA A 286 12.27 29.38 9.73
C ALA A 286 13.21 28.56 10.64
N HIS A 287 14.00 27.63 10.08
CA HIS A 287 14.89 26.76 10.84
C HIS A 287 16.39 27.05 10.62
N SER A 288 17.17 26.92 11.70
CA SER A 288 18.64 27.05 11.67
C SER A 288 19.30 26.06 10.70
N LYS A 289 20.37 26.48 10.01
CA LYS A 289 21.16 25.67 9.04
C LYS A 289 21.67 24.35 9.63
N LYS A 290 21.98 24.32 10.94
CA LYS A 290 22.47 23.12 11.63
C LYS A 290 21.37 22.16 12.10
N SER A 291 20.09 22.54 11.94
CA SER A 291 19.00 21.71 12.44
C SER A 291 18.80 20.44 11.58
N LYS A 292 18.59 19.31 12.25
CA LYS A 292 18.24 18.03 11.62
C LYS A 292 16.99 18.16 10.73
N GLN A 293 16.01 18.95 11.16
CA GLN A 293 14.79 19.21 10.41
C GLN A 293 15.09 19.86 9.05
N LYS A 294 15.93 20.90 9.03
CA LYS A 294 16.34 21.58 7.80
C LYS A 294 17.08 20.64 6.85
N GLN A 295 17.95 19.77 7.36
CA GLN A 295 18.65 18.77 6.55
C GLN A 295 17.67 17.76 5.93
N VAL A 296 16.72 17.25 6.71
CA VAL A 296 15.70 16.30 6.23
C VAL A 296 14.80 16.95 5.17
N THR A 297 14.29 18.15 5.43
CA THR A 297 13.46 18.88 4.46
C THR A 297 14.24 19.22 3.19
N SER A 298 15.50 19.64 3.29
CA SER A 298 16.33 19.92 2.12
C SER A 298 16.56 18.67 1.27
N ARG A 299 16.80 17.51 1.91
CA ARG A 299 16.95 16.24 1.22
C ARG A 299 15.65 15.82 0.55
N MET A 300 14.51 15.93 1.23
CA MET A 300 13.22 15.64 0.62
C MET A 300 12.98 16.48 -0.64
N VAL A 301 13.24 17.80 -0.57
CA VAL A 301 13.09 18.69 -1.73
C VAL A 301 14.03 18.27 -2.87
N SER A 302 15.29 17.91 -2.59
CA SER A 302 16.22 17.49 -3.66
C SER A 302 15.81 16.19 -4.33
N TYR A 303 15.16 15.27 -3.63
CA TYR A 303 14.68 14.02 -4.24
C TYR A 303 13.43 14.22 -5.09
N LEU A 304 12.59 15.21 -4.74
CA LEU A 304 11.27 15.38 -5.32
C LEU A 304 11.21 16.45 -6.41
N ILE A 305 12.13 17.41 -6.41
CA ILE A 305 12.11 18.51 -7.38
C ILE A 305 12.30 18.00 -8.80
N MET A 306 11.52 18.54 -9.73
CA MET A 306 11.75 18.40 -11.16
C MET A 306 12.11 19.77 -11.70
N PRO A 307 13.37 20.01 -12.08
CA PRO A 307 13.75 21.28 -12.68
C PRO A 307 12.89 21.55 -13.92
N ASN A 308 12.24 22.71 -13.93
CA ASN A 308 11.43 23.21 -15.03
C ASN A 308 11.95 24.59 -15.47
N SER A 309 12.04 24.83 -16.78
CA SER A 309 12.52 26.09 -17.36
C SER A 309 11.67 27.32 -16.99
N LEU A 310 10.40 27.13 -16.61
CA LEU A 310 9.45 28.22 -16.35
C LEU A 310 9.75 29.08 -15.11
N ASP A 311 10.64 28.66 -14.19
CA ASP A 311 10.94 29.43 -12.96
C ASP A 311 12.45 29.55 -12.67
N THR A 312 13.26 29.74 -13.72
CA THR A 312 14.69 30.01 -13.59
C THR A 312 15.01 31.40 -13.00
N LYS A 313 14.05 32.32 -12.90
CA LYS A 313 14.27 33.67 -12.35
C LYS A 313 14.37 33.73 -10.82
N ASN A 314 14.05 32.66 -10.08
CA ASN A 314 14.10 32.65 -8.60
C ASN A 314 14.76 31.41 -7.95
N SER A 315 15.52 30.61 -8.72
CA SER A 315 16.13 29.37 -8.20
C SER A 315 17.61 29.54 -7.81
N HIS A 316 17.88 30.24 -6.71
CA HIS A 316 19.20 30.21 -6.05
C HIS A 316 19.54 28.87 -5.36
N LEU A 317 18.93 27.77 -5.81
CA LEU A 317 19.09 26.45 -5.21
C LEU A 317 19.46 25.47 -6.31
N ASN A 318 20.76 25.15 -6.39
CA ASN A 318 21.31 24.08 -7.21
C ASN A 318 20.89 22.74 -6.59
N PHE A 319 19.63 22.35 -6.77
CA PHE A 319 19.19 20.99 -6.45
C PHE A 319 19.24 20.14 -7.72
N GLU A 320 20.15 19.18 -7.76
CA GLU A 320 20.08 18.07 -8.71
C GLU A 320 19.05 17.07 -8.18
N ASN A 321 18.10 16.66 -9.03
CA ASN A 321 17.21 15.59 -8.65
C ASN A 321 17.88 14.23 -8.82
N THR A 322 17.52 13.27 -7.96
CA THR A 322 18.23 11.99 -7.87
C THR A 322 18.15 11.15 -9.16
N LEU A 323 17.19 11.44 -10.02
CA LEU A 323 16.98 10.75 -11.29
C LEU A 323 17.56 11.49 -12.51
N GLY A 324 18.09 12.70 -12.35
CA GLY A 324 18.55 13.54 -13.47
C GLY A 324 17.45 13.94 -14.48
N LEU A 325 16.18 13.91 -14.06
CA LEU A 325 15.03 14.20 -14.93
C LEU A 325 14.76 15.70 -14.98
N THR A 326 14.62 16.27 -16.17
CA THR A 326 14.27 17.68 -16.37
C THR A 326 13.12 17.83 -17.35
N VAL A 327 12.32 18.87 -17.17
CA VAL A 327 11.24 19.22 -18.07
C VAL A 327 11.49 20.62 -18.61
N THR A 328 11.23 20.82 -19.89
CA THR A 328 11.19 22.17 -20.47
C THR A 328 9.89 22.34 -21.25
N CYS A 329 9.02 23.21 -20.72
CA CYS A 329 7.84 23.70 -21.42
C CYS A 329 8.17 25.06 -22.02
N ASN A 330 8.19 25.17 -23.35
CA ASN A 330 8.25 26.46 -24.03
C ASN A 330 6.82 26.99 -24.18
N ASP A 331 6.64 28.32 -24.11
CA ASP A 331 5.34 28.99 -24.28
C ASP A 331 4.65 28.69 -25.63
N SER A 332 5.36 28.06 -26.56
CA SER A 332 4.91 27.68 -27.90
C SER A 332 4.57 26.19 -28.03
N ASN A 333 3.79 25.56 -27.13
CA ASN A 333 3.18 24.21 -27.26
C ASN A 333 4.07 23.04 -27.78
N GLN A 334 5.39 23.21 -27.89
CA GLN A 334 6.33 22.23 -28.43
C GLN A 334 7.24 21.77 -27.30
N ASN A 335 7.11 20.49 -26.96
CA ASN A 335 7.90 19.81 -25.94
C ASN A 335 9.34 19.63 -26.45
N GLN A 336 10.33 20.10 -25.69
CA GLN A 336 11.67 19.50 -25.71
C GLN A 336 11.83 18.74 -24.40
N ILE A 337 11.98 17.42 -24.48
CA ILE A 337 12.39 16.59 -23.33
C ILE A 337 13.89 16.38 -23.49
N SER A 338 14.70 17.00 -22.64
CA SER A 338 16.12 16.67 -22.55
C SER A 338 16.34 15.76 -21.35
N THR A 339 16.84 14.55 -21.60
CA THR A 339 17.35 13.66 -20.56
C THR A 339 18.87 13.82 -20.52
N GLN A 340 19.39 14.63 -19.61
CA GLN A 340 20.84 14.64 -19.38
C GLN A 340 21.20 13.45 -18.47
N ASN A 341 21.48 12.30 -19.09
CA ASN A 341 22.09 11.15 -18.41
C ASN A 341 23.53 11.50 -18.01
N LYS A 342 23.70 12.10 -16.84
CA LYS A 342 25.02 12.42 -16.27
C LYS A 342 25.26 11.68 -14.97
N LEU A 343 25.12 10.34 -14.99
CA LEU A 343 25.85 9.37 -14.13
C LEU A 343 25.34 7.94 -14.37
N LEU A 344 25.95 7.27 -15.35
CA LEU A 344 26.27 5.84 -15.39
C LEU A 344 27.06 5.56 -16.68
N LYS A 345 28.28 6.09 -16.78
CA LYS A 345 29.32 5.41 -17.56
C LYS A 345 29.78 4.22 -16.73
N ASN A 346 29.84 3.05 -17.37
CA ASN A 346 30.24 1.73 -16.85
C ASN A 346 29.17 0.96 -16.06
N THR A 347 28.10 0.58 -16.77
CA THR A 347 27.87 -0.81 -17.24
C THR A 347 26.68 -0.77 -18.19
N GLN A 348 26.95 -0.59 -19.48
CA GLN A 348 25.98 -0.97 -20.51
C GLN A 348 25.96 -2.50 -20.56
N ALA A 349 25.18 -3.13 -19.68
CA ALA A 349 24.43 -4.28 -20.16
C ALA A 349 23.35 -3.70 -21.10
N PRO A 350 23.16 -4.25 -22.30
CA PRO A 350 22.19 -3.72 -23.24
C PRO A 350 20.82 -3.66 -22.55
N ILE A 351 20.08 -2.59 -22.84
CA ILE A 351 18.64 -2.52 -22.61
C ILE A 351 18.07 -3.72 -23.36
N ARG A 352 17.83 -4.81 -22.63
CA ARG A 352 16.90 -5.83 -23.08
C ARG A 352 15.58 -5.10 -23.14
N ASP A 353 15.01 -4.97 -24.34
CA ASP A 353 13.57 -5.04 -24.45
C ASP A 353 13.08 -6.05 -23.42
N LYS A 354 12.06 -5.72 -22.63
CA LYS A 354 11.27 -6.77 -21.97
C LYS A 354 10.57 -7.54 -23.09
N GLN A 355 11.34 -8.27 -23.88
CA GLN A 355 10.90 -9.44 -24.58
C GLN A 355 10.31 -10.31 -23.48
N ILE A 356 9.02 -10.57 -23.59
CA ILE A 356 8.44 -11.77 -23.01
C ILE A 356 9.36 -12.88 -23.49
N HIS A 357 10.23 -13.39 -22.61
CA HIS A 357 11.00 -14.58 -22.94
C HIS A 357 9.95 -15.68 -23.04
N SER A 358 9.62 -16.05 -24.28
CA SER A 358 8.76 -17.19 -24.56
C SER A 358 9.57 -18.44 -24.28
N TYR A 359 9.54 -18.89 -23.04
CA TYR A 359 10.13 -20.18 -22.68
C TYR A 359 9.45 -21.27 -23.52
N SER A 360 10.21 -22.27 -23.98
CA SER A 360 9.69 -23.45 -24.68
C SER A 360 9.11 -24.51 -23.75
N THR A 361 9.00 -24.18 -22.48
CA THR A 361 8.56 -25.09 -21.44
C THR A 361 7.04 -25.22 -21.45
N GLU A 362 6.57 -26.45 -21.47
CA GLU A 362 5.16 -26.79 -21.63
C GLU A 362 4.77 -27.85 -20.59
N TYR A 363 3.57 -27.73 -20.03
CA TYR A 363 2.98 -28.77 -19.19
C TYR A 363 1.85 -29.43 -19.97
N ARG A 364 2.04 -30.70 -20.40
CA ARG A 364 1.07 -31.44 -21.21
C ARG A 364 0.63 -30.66 -22.49
N GLY A 365 1.55 -29.91 -23.10
CA GLY A 365 1.29 -29.05 -24.26
C GLY A 365 0.72 -27.66 -23.94
N LEU A 366 0.53 -27.32 -22.66
CA LEU A 366 0.12 -25.98 -22.23
C LEU A 366 1.33 -25.09 -22.03
N ARG A 367 1.32 -23.93 -22.69
CA ARG A 367 2.43 -22.98 -22.69
C ARG A 367 2.04 -21.66 -22.05
N VAL A 368 2.87 -21.22 -21.12
CA VAL A 368 2.70 -19.94 -20.46
C VAL A 368 2.92 -18.80 -21.46
N GLY A 369 2.03 -17.80 -21.45
CA GLY A 369 2.02 -16.67 -22.37
C GLY A 369 1.40 -16.95 -23.74
N SER A 370 0.92 -18.17 -24.00
CA SER A 370 0.32 -18.54 -25.30
C SER A 370 -1.00 -19.28 -25.17
N SER A 371 -1.08 -20.32 -24.34
CA SER A 371 -2.32 -21.08 -24.15
C SER A 371 -3.39 -20.25 -23.45
N THR A 372 -4.65 -20.51 -23.78
CA THR A 372 -5.85 -19.86 -23.25
C THR A 372 -6.57 -20.76 -22.24
N LEU A 373 -7.59 -20.25 -21.55
CA LEU A 373 -8.44 -21.08 -20.69
C LEU A 373 -9.10 -22.24 -21.45
N SER A 374 -9.48 -22.04 -22.71
CA SER A 374 -10.07 -23.09 -23.54
C SER A 374 -9.09 -24.26 -23.74
N ASP A 375 -7.83 -23.94 -24.04
CA ASP A 375 -6.78 -24.96 -24.19
C ASP A 375 -6.56 -25.72 -22.87
N VAL A 376 -6.56 -25.00 -21.74
CA VAL A 376 -6.39 -25.58 -20.41
C VAL A 376 -7.51 -26.57 -20.09
N VAL A 377 -8.77 -26.20 -20.34
CA VAL A 377 -9.94 -27.08 -20.09
C VAL A 377 -9.90 -28.32 -20.99
N ASN A 378 -9.50 -28.15 -22.25
CA ASN A 378 -9.36 -29.28 -23.18
C ASN A 378 -8.27 -30.28 -22.76
N VAL A 379 -7.18 -29.80 -22.15
CA VAL A 379 -6.04 -30.64 -21.75
C VAL A 379 -6.18 -31.20 -20.33
N LEU A 380 -6.71 -30.43 -19.39
CA LEU A 380 -6.76 -30.78 -17.96
C LEU A 380 -8.14 -31.22 -17.47
N GLY A 381 -9.19 -31.05 -18.28
CA GLY A 381 -10.55 -31.46 -17.93
C GLY A 381 -11.29 -30.43 -17.07
N GLU A 382 -12.08 -30.91 -16.12
CA GLU A 382 -13.00 -30.08 -15.34
C GLU A 382 -12.28 -29.17 -14.32
N ILE A 383 -12.77 -27.94 -14.21
CA ILE A 383 -12.32 -26.97 -13.21
C ILE A 383 -12.90 -27.36 -11.84
N ILE A 384 -12.02 -27.64 -10.88
CA ILE A 384 -12.40 -27.97 -9.49
C ILE A 384 -12.76 -26.70 -8.70
N ALA A 385 -12.01 -25.62 -8.90
CA ALA A 385 -12.25 -24.35 -8.22
C ALA A 385 -11.79 -23.15 -9.03
N LYS A 386 -12.42 -22.00 -8.80
CA LYS A 386 -12.10 -20.72 -9.43
C LYS A 386 -11.92 -19.65 -8.36
N ILE A 387 -10.80 -18.93 -8.39
CA ILE A 387 -10.48 -17.84 -7.46
C ILE A 387 -10.19 -16.59 -8.29
N ASN A 388 -11.03 -15.55 -8.14
CA ASN A 388 -10.84 -14.28 -8.83
C ASN A 388 -9.89 -13.39 -8.02
N ASN A 389 -8.79 -12.96 -8.64
CA ASN A 389 -7.92 -11.90 -8.15
C ASN A 389 -8.05 -10.67 -9.06
N SER A 390 -7.60 -9.50 -8.60
CA SER A 390 -7.88 -8.21 -9.27
C SER A 390 -7.46 -8.10 -10.75
N ASN A 391 -6.44 -8.85 -11.18
CA ASN A 391 -5.94 -8.81 -12.58
C ASN A 391 -5.81 -10.21 -13.22
N ASN A 392 -6.13 -11.27 -12.47
CA ASN A 392 -5.91 -12.65 -12.88
C ASN A 392 -7.00 -13.55 -12.27
N VAL A 393 -7.35 -14.63 -12.96
CA VAL A 393 -8.18 -15.70 -12.40
C VAL A 393 -7.34 -16.96 -12.22
N ASN A 394 -7.36 -17.52 -11.01
CA ASN A 394 -6.72 -18.80 -10.72
C ASN A 394 -7.75 -19.93 -10.80
N TYR A 395 -7.45 -20.94 -11.60
CA TYR A 395 -8.26 -22.13 -11.84
C TYR A 395 -7.53 -23.35 -11.29
N ARG A 396 -8.21 -24.11 -10.43
CA ARG A 396 -7.70 -25.36 -9.89
C ARG A 396 -8.20 -26.54 -10.71
N PHE A 397 -7.30 -27.43 -11.06
CA PHE A 397 -7.53 -28.73 -11.71
C PHE A 397 -6.92 -29.83 -10.83
N ASP A 398 -7.13 -31.09 -11.22
CA ASP A 398 -6.45 -32.19 -10.54
C ASP A 398 -4.93 -32.06 -10.69
N LYS A 399 -4.23 -32.00 -9.56
CA LYS A 399 -2.76 -31.85 -9.44
C LYS A 399 -2.13 -30.61 -10.11
N VAL A 400 -2.91 -29.61 -10.55
CA VAL A 400 -2.38 -28.36 -11.15
C VAL A 400 -3.25 -27.15 -10.81
N ASP A 401 -2.62 -26.01 -10.55
CA ASP A 401 -3.27 -24.70 -10.54
C ASP A 401 -2.79 -23.87 -11.76
N VAL A 402 -3.71 -23.23 -12.49
CA VAL A 402 -3.41 -22.39 -13.66
C VAL A 402 -3.96 -20.98 -13.44
N THR A 403 -3.10 -19.98 -13.60
CA THR A 403 -3.50 -18.57 -13.53
C THR A 403 -3.63 -17.99 -14.94
N ILE A 404 -4.81 -17.45 -15.28
CA ILE A 404 -5.08 -16.72 -16.53
C ILE A 404 -5.03 -15.22 -16.23
N GLN A 405 -4.38 -14.45 -17.12
CA GLN A 405 -4.35 -12.99 -17.02
C GLN A 405 -5.58 -12.38 -17.71
N ASP A 406 -6.33 -11.54 -16.99
CA ASP A 406 -7.61 -11.01 -17.49
C ASP A 406 -7.44 -10.15 -18.74
N ALA A 407 -6.33 -9.40 -18.81
CA ALA A 407 -6.04 -8.48 -19.91
C ALA A 407 -5.75 -9.20 -21.24
N THR A 408 -5.21 -10.41 -21.19
CA THR A 408 -4.72 -11.13 -22.37
C THR A 408 -5.48 -12.41 -22.66
N GLY A 409 -6.16 -12.98 -21.67
CA GLY A 409 -6.81 -14.29 -21.77
C GLY A 409 -5.85 -15.48 -21.83
N HIS A 410 -4.54 -15.23 -21.67
CA HIS A 410 -3.50 -16.26 -21.74
C HIS A 410 -3.04 -16.71 -20.35
N ILE A 411 -2.46 -17.91 -20.29
CA ILE A 411 -1.83 -18.45 -19.09
C ILE A 411 -0.69 -17.51 -18.66
N ASN A 412 -0.72 -17.05 -17.42
CA ASN A 412 0.37 -16.33 -16.78
C ASN A 412 1.27 -17.24 -15.94
N THR A 413 0.68 -18.27 -15.31
CA THR A 413 1.42 -19.19 -14.43
C THR A 413 0.77 -20.58 -14.42
N ILE A 414 1.59 -21.63 -14.38
CA ILE A 414 1.17 -23.02 -14.12
C ILE A 414 1.91 -23.49 -12.88
N ILE A 415 1.19 -23.98 -11.87
CA ILE A 415 1.74 -24.54 -10.63
C ILE A 415 1.40 -26.03 -10.60
N ILE A 416 2.42 -26.87 -10.65
CA ILE A 416 2.31 -28.32 -10.83
C ILE A 416 2.54 -29.01 -9.49
N TYR A 417 1.58 -29.84 -9.09
CA TYR A 417 1.60 -30.73 -7.91
C TYR A 417 1.64 -32.21 -8.29
N ASP A 418 1.76 -32.53 -9.59
CA ASP A 418 1.79 -33.92 -10.08
C ASP A 418 3.13 -34.59 -9.77
N GLU A 419 3.13 -35.58 -8.88
CA GLU A 419 4.33 -36.28 -8.43
C GLU A 419 5.00 -37.14 -9.53
N ASP A 420 4.21 -37.50 -10.55
CA ASP A 420 4.66 -38.29 -11.69
C ASP A 420 5.26 -37.41 -12.80
N TYR A 421 5.06 -36.08 -12.73
CA TYR A 421 5.56 -35.16 -13.72
C TYR A 421 7.06 -34.89 -13.55
N VAL A 422 7.80 -35.08 -14.65
CA VAL A 422 9.22 -34.70 -14.77
C VAL A 422 9.29 -33.49 -15.69
N ASP A 423 9.93 -32.41 -15.22
CA ASP A 423 10.06 -31.18 -15.99
C ASP A 423 11.14 -31.26 -17.07
N VAL A 424 11.29 -30.16 -17.83
CA VAL A 424 12.29 -30.05 -18.91
C VAL A 424 13.73 -30.18 -18.42
N ASN A 425 13.99 -29.98 -17.13
CA ASN A 425 15.31 -30.11 -16.53
C ASN A 425 15.54 -31.52 -15.92
N GLY A 426 14.58 -32.42 -16.02
CA GLY A 426 14.68 -33.79 -15.49
C GLY A 426 14.30 -33.92 -14.01
N TYR A 427 13.71 -32.90 -13.39
CA TYR A 427 13.33 -32.93 -11.98
C TYR A 427 11.82 -33.09 -11.79
N LYS A 428 11.47 -33.74 -10.68
CA LYS A 428 10.08 -33.95 -10.27
C LYS A 428 9.84 -33.52 -8.82
N ILE A 429 8.58 -33.51 -8.41
CA ILE A 429 8.21 -33.31 -7.01
C ILE A 429 8.88 -34.41 -6.15
N GLY A 430 9.42 -34.00 -5.01
CA GLY A 430 10.23 -34.84 -4.12
C GLY A 430 11.75 -34.75 -4.35
N THR A 431 12.21 -34.19 -5.47
CA THR A 431 13.66 -33.99 -5.72
C THR A 431 14.28 -33.14 -4.62
N SER A 432 15.46 -33.51 -4.12
CA SER A 432 16.13 -32.75 -3.05
C SER A 432 16.72 -31.44 -3.54
N TYR A 433 16.68 -30.41 -2.69
CA TYR A 433 17.31 -29.10 -2.91
C TYR A 433 18.78 -29.21 -3.33
N ASP A 434 19.54 -30.07 -2.67
CA ASP A 434 20.98 -30.23 -2.92
C ASP A 434 21.32 -30.77 -4.31
N VAL A 435 20.38 -31.48 -4.95
CA VAL A 435 20.55 -31.99 -6.32
C VAL A 435 20.35 -30.83 -7.30
N ILE A 436 19.21 -30.14 -7.20
CA ILE A 436 18.86 -29.03 -8.11
C ILE A 436 19.86 -27.87 -7.99
N SER A 437 20.30 -27.53 -6.78
CA SER A 437 21.23 -26.41 -6.55
C SER A 437 22.67 -26.69 -7.02
N LYS A 438 23.06 -27.96 -7.19
CA LYS A 438 24.37 -28.34 -7.74
C LYS A 438 24.35 -28.48 -9.25
N ASP A 439 23.27 -29.03 -9.79
CA ASP A 439 23.20 -29.44 -11.18
C ASP A 439 22.74 -28.31 -12.12
N LEU A 440 22.08 -27.26 -11.58
CA LEU A 440 21.62 -26.11 -12.35
C LEU A 440 22.26 -24.80 -11.89
N ASN A 441 22.43 -23.87 -12.84
CA ASN A 441 22.77 -22.48 -12.54
C ASN A 441 21.51 -21.72 -12.09
N VAL A 442 21.10 -21.95 -10.84
CA VAL A 442 19.87 -21.41 -10.25
C VAL A 442 20.13 -20.24 -9.31
N GLU A 443 19.23 -19.26 -9.31
CA GLU A 443 19.21 -18.15 -8.36
C GLU A 443 18.12 -18.40 -7.30
N GLY A 444 18.36 -18.11 -6.02
CA GLY A 444 17.27 -18.19 -5.04
C GLY A 444 17.67 -18.39 -3.59
N THR A 445 16.76 -18.97 -2.83
CA THR A 445 16.88 -19.29 -1.40
C THR A 445 16.58 -20.78 -1.17
N HIS A 446 16.82 -21.28 0.03
CA HIS A 446 16.48 -22.67 0.42
C HIS A 446 14.98 -23.01 0.29
N GLN A 447 14.10 -22.02 0.13
CA GLN A 447 12.66 -22.24 -0.06
C GLN A 447 12.25 -22.21 -1.53
N VAL A 448 13.02 -21.52 -2.39
CA VAL A 448 12.67 -21.26 -3.79
C VAL A 448 13.93 -21.13 -4.62
N LEU A 449 14.06 -21.94 -5.67
CA LEU A 449 15.09 -21.83 -6.69
C LEU A 449 14.48 -21.44 -8.04
N ILE A 450 15.10 -20.52 -8.75
CA ILE A 450 14.66 -19.98 -10.03
C ILE A 450 15.69 -20.35 -11.09
N GLU A 451 15.25 -21.12 -12.08
CA GLU A 451 16.02 -21.46 -13.28
C GLU A 451 15.47 -20.60 -14.43
N ARG A 452 16.26 -19.59 -14.82
CA ARG A 452 15.82 -18.57 -15.77
C ARG A 452 15.88 -19.04 -17.22
N SER A 453 16.64 -20.07 -17.56
CA SER A 453 16.81 -20.50 -18.96
C SER A 453 15.54 -21.13 -19.53
N ASN A 454 14.84 -21.90 -18.69
CA ASN A 454 13.63 -22.63 -19.01
C ASN A 454 12.39 -22.06 -18.31
N GLY A 455 12.49 -20.94 -17.61
CA GLY A 455 11.30 -20.33 -17.01
C GLY A 455 10.72 -21.12 -15.84
N VAL A 456 11.55 -21.88 -15.12
CA VAL A 456 11.11 -22.83 -14.08
C VAL A 456 11.44 -22.31 -12.68
N ILE A 457 10.48 -22.39 -11.77
CA ILE A 457 10.69 -22.15 -10.34
C ILE A 457 10.38 -23.43 -9.56
N TYR A 458 11.32 -23.84 -8.71
CA TYR A 458 11.14 -24.94 -7.76
C TYR A 458 10.85 -24.40 -6.37
N TRP A 459 9.75 -24.85 -5.77
CA TRP A 459 9.41 -24.51 -4.38
C TRP A 459 9.70 -25.70 -3.47
N PHE A 460 10.35 -25.46 -2.35
CA PHE A 460 10.79 -26.50 -1.44
C PHE A 460 10.00 -26.52 -0.14
N LYS A 461 9.66 -27.73 0.31
CA LYS A 461 9.16 -28.01 1.67
C LYS A 461 10.01 -29.14 2.24
N ASN A 462 10.59 -28.94 3.41
CA ASN A 462 11.51 -29.91 4.03
C ASN A 462 12.65 -30.34 3.09
N GLN A 463 13.28 -29.38 2.40
CA GLN A 463 14.38 -29.59 1.45
C GLN A 463 14.05 -30.48 0.24
N ARG A 464 12.76 -30.68 -0.07
CA ARG A 464 12.31 -31.40 -1.27
C ARG A 464 11.35 -30.53 -2.08
N VAL A 465 11.41 -30.66 -3.40
CA VAL A 465 10.47 -29.99 -4.31
C VAL A 465 9.05 -30.37 -3.90
N SER A 466 8.25 -29.38 -3.59
CA SER A 466 6.83 -29.51 -3.23
C SER A 466 5.91 -29.13 -4.39
N ARG A 467 6.42 -28.31 -5.32
CA ARG A 467 5.74 -27.92 -6.57
C ARG A 467 6.73 -27.31 -7.54
N ILE A 468 6.40 -27.44 -8.83
CA ILE A 468 7.13 -26.86 -9.96
C ILE A 468 6.26 -25.77 -10.57
N VAL A 469 6.83 -24.62 -10.89
CA VAL A 469 6.08 -23.47 -11.41
C VAL A 469 6.66 -23.00 -12.72
N TYR A 470 5.82 -22.86 -13.74
CA TYR A 470 6.13 -22.15 -14.97
C TYR A 470 5.51 -20.78 -14.95
N ALA A 471 6.29 -19.74 -15.25
CA ALA A 471 5.84 -18.34 -15.20
C ALA A 471 6.23 -17.58 -16.47
N ALA A 472 5.32 -16.71 -16.93
CA ALA A 472 5.52 -15.92 -18.16
C ALA A 472 6.67 -14.91 -18.01
N GLN A 473 6.94 -14.51 -16.78
CA GLN A 473 7.90 -13.48 -16.41
C GLN A 473 8.56 -13.88 -15.08
N LEU A 474 9.90 -13.99 -15.08
CA LEU A 474 10.74 -14.35 -13.93
C LEU A 474 11.69 -13.24 -13.51
#